data_AF-A0A963D1T4-F1
#
_entry.id   AF-A0A963D1T4-F1
#
_cell.length_a   1.000
_cell.length_b   1.000
_cell.length_c   1.000
_cell.angle_alpha   90.00
_cell.angle_beta   90.00
_cell.angle_gamma   90.00
#
_symmetry.space_group_name_H-M   'P 1'
#
loop_
_entity.id
_entity.type
_entity.pdbx_description
1 polymer ?
#
loop_
_entity_poly.entity_id
_entity_poly.type
_entity_poly.pdbx_seq_one_letter_code
_entity_poly.pdbx_strand_id
1 'polypeptide(L)'
;MNFGARELIWLLIALLVVYVLVQLLRLRSVRRIAPAKQGESAAAALPEGAAAATPEAAPAPGVEDALPAAARDEVRERAERIALELEVQQLRRDIGQLRSELDSQRREAARLATELGELRDTVAGVEATQRVSPQYNEAVMLARRGLSAEAVAERCGISVAEAALVRSMIQREGQQGEDA
;
A
#
# COMPACT_ATOMS: atom_id res chain seq x y z
N MET A 1 -25.58 4.96 -22.60
CA MET A 1 -24.89 5.33 -21.35
C MET A 1 -23.40 5.31 -21.64
N ASN A 2 -22.80 6.46 -21.92
CA ASN A 2 -21.40 6.54 -22.32
C ASN A 2 -20.57 6.51 -21.05
N PHE A 3 -20.17 5.32 -20.60
CA PHE A 3 -19.12 5.21 -19.59
C PHE A 3 -17.84 5.74 -20.23
N GLY A 4 -17.45 6.96 -19.89
CA GLY A 4 -16.18 7.51 -20.31
C GLY A 4 -15.05 6.60 -19.82
N ALA A 5 -13.94 6.56 -20.54
CA ALA A 5 -12.76 5.81 -20.12
C ALA A 5 -12.36 6.13 -18.66
N ARG A 6 -12.65 7.36 -18.21
CA ARG A 6 -12.49 7.82 -16.83
C ARG A 6 -13.39 7.07 -15.84
N GLU A 7 -14.69 6.96 -16.08
CA GLU A 7 -15.61 6.16 -15.25
C GLU A 7 -15.21 4.69 -15.18
N LEU A 8 -14.73 4.11 -16.29
CA LEU A 8 -14.29 2.72 -16.33
C LEU A 8 -13.02 2.50 -15.50
N ILE A 9 -12.07 3.44 -15.57
CA ILE A 9 -10.86 3.45 -14.74
C ILE A 9 -11.22 3.60 -13.26
N TRP A 10 -12.14 4.51 -12.92
CA TRP A 10 -12.59 4.70 -11.54
C TRP A 10 -13.29 3.46 -10.97
N LEU A 11 -14.13 2.78 -11.77
CA LEU A 11 -14.75 1.52 -11.38
C LEU A 11 -13.72 0.42 -11.11
N LEU A 12 -12.70 0.31 -11.96
CA LEU A 12 -11.64 -0.68 -11.81
C LEU A 12 -10.78 -0.40 -10.57
N ILE A 13 -10.44 0.86 -10.32
CA ILE A 13 -9.72 1.28 -9.09
C ILE A 13 -10.56 0.96 -7.86
N ALA A 14 -11.85 1.34 -7.85
CA ALA A 14 -12.74 1.07 -6.73
C ALA A 14 -12.86 -0.44 -6.44
N LEU A 15 -13.02 -1.25 -7.49
CA LEU A 15 -13.04 -2.71 -7.39
C LEU A 15 -11.74 -3.25 -6.77
N LEU A 16 -10.59 -2.74 -7.20
CA LEU A 16 -9.28 -3.16 -6.70
C LEU A 16 -9.07 -2.77 -5.23
N VAL A 17 -9.48 -1.56 -4.84
CA VAL A 17 -9.42 -1.11 -3.44
C VAL A 17 -10.30 -1.98 -2.55
N VAL A 18 -11.54 -2.28 -2.98
CA VAL A 18 -12.44 -3.18 -2.26
C VAL A 18 -11.83 -4.57 -2.13
N TYR A 19 -11.24 -5.11 -3.20
CA TYR A 19 -10.57 -6.41 -3.18
C TYR A 19 -9.41 -6.45 -2.17
N VAL A 20 -8.52 -5.46 -2.18
CA VAL A 20 -7.40 -5.35 -1.24
C VAL A 20 -7.89 -5.21 0.19
N LEU A 21 -8.96 -4.44 0.42
CA LEU A 21 -9.56 -4.28 1.74
C LEU A 21 -10.11 -5.61 2.27
N VAL A 22 -10.83 -6.37 1.42
CA VAL A 22 -11.33 -7.72 1.77
C VAL A 22 -10.16 -8.67 2.05
N GLN A 23 -9.09 -8.60 1.27
CA GLN A 23 -7.90 -9.44 1.46
C GLN A 23 -7.19 -9.12 2.78
N LEU A 24 -7.07 -7.84 3.15
CA LEU A 24 -6.51 -7.39 4.42
C LEU A 24 -7.39 -7.78 5.61
N LEU A 25 -8.72 -7.68 5.48
CA LEU A 25 -9.66 -8.13 6.49
C LEU A 25 -9.60 -9.65 6.68
N ARG A 26 -9.46 -10.41 5.58
CA ARG A 26 -9.28 -11.86 5.62
C ARG A 26 -7.96 -12.27 6.26
N LEU A 27 -6.87 -11.55 5.98
CA LEU A 27 -5.59 -11.79 6.66
C LEU A 27 -5.69 -11.48 8.16
N ARG A 28 -6.36 -10.37 8.52
CA ARG A 28 -6.62 -10.03 9.93
C ARG A 28 -7.51 -11.06 10.62
N SER A 29 -8.55 -11.58 9.95
CA SER A 29 -9.44 -12.59 10.54
C SER A 29 -8.72 -13.92 10.72
N VAL A 30 -7.89 -14.36 9.76
CA VAL A 30 -7.09 -15.58 9.88
C VAL A 30 -6.04 -15.44 10.98
N ARG A 31 -5.36 -14.29 11.10
CA ARG A 31 -4.42 -14.03 12.21
C ARG A 31 -5.12 -13.93 13.57
N ARG A 32 -6.37 -13.47 13.63
CA ARG A 32 -7.20 -13.48 14.86
C ARG A 32 -7.71 -14.86 15.23
N ILE A 33 -7.88 -15.77 14.27
CA ILE A 33 -8.22 -17.18 14.52
C ILE A 33 -6.95 -18.01 14.83
N ALA A 34 -5.77 -17.53 14.42
CA ALA A 34 -4.49 -18.20 14.60
C ALA A 34 -3.71 -17.98 15.92
N PRO A 35 -4.23 -17.41 17.03
CA PRO A 35 -3.58 -17.54 18.33
C PRO A 35 -4.38 -18.51 19.21
N ALA A 36 -4.18 -19.81 19.02
CA ALA A 36 -4.59 -20.81 20.03
C ALA A 36 -3.91 -22.18 19.91
N LYS A 37 -3.24 -22.54 18.80
CA LYS A 37 -2.62 -23.87 18.67
C LYS A 37 -1.27 -23.84 17.95
N GLN A 38 -0.26 -23.26 18.62
CA GLN A 38 1.14 -23.61 18.42
C GLN A 38 1.77 -23.77 19.80
N GLY A 39 1.48 -24.92 20.41
CA GLY A 39 1.95 -25.25 21.75
C GLY A 39 1.54 -26.62 22.24
N GLU A 40 1.00 -27.51 21.39
CA GLU A 40 0.81 -28.92 21.77
C GLU A 40 0.49 -29.75 20.53
N SER A 41 1.52 -30.25 19.86
CA SER A 41 1.39 -31.45 19.02
C SER A 41 2.79 -32.04 18.80
N ALA A 42 3.33 -32.56 19.88
CA ALA A 42 4.45 -33.48 19.87
C ALA A 42 4.23 -34.51 20.99
N ALA A 43 3.22 -35.37 20.83
CA ALA A 43 3.23 -36.76 21.32
C ALA A 43 1.89 -37.45 21.04
N ALA A 44 1.98 -38.49 20.20
CA ALA A 44 1.29 -39.76 20.35
C ALA A 44 -0.24 -39.78 20.55
N ALA A 45 -0.94 -39.94 19.43
CA ALA A 45 -2.17 -40.73 19.41
C ALA A 45 -1.82 -42.22 19.40
N LEU A 46 -2.36 -43.00 20.35
CA LEU A 46 -2.80 -44.40 20.24
C LEU A 46 -3.71 -44.73 21.46
N PRO A 47 -4.65 -45.68 21.33
CA PRO A 47 -5.98 -45.62 21.95
C PRO A 47 -6.13 -46.30 23.32
N GLU A 48 -7.21 -45.91 24.00
CA GLU A 48 -7.77 -46.51 25.21
C GLU A 48 -7.97 -48.03 25.11
N GLY A 49 -7.55 -48.73 26.17
CA GLY A 49 -7.81 -50.14 26.43
C GLY A 49 -8.20 -50.32 27.89
N ALA A 50 -9.36 -50.92 28.10
CA ALA A 50 -10.11 -51.00 29.33
C ALA A 50 -9.46 -51.82 30.46
N ALA A 51 -9.88 -51.46 31.68
CA ALA A 51 -10.35 -52.32 32.76
C ALA A 51 -9.52 -52.35 34.05
N ALA A 52 -10.28 -52.10 35.13
CA ALA A 52 -10.26 -52.73 36.44
C ALA A 52 -9.82 -51.86 37.63
N ALA A 53 -10.71 -51.92 38.63
CA ALA A 53 -10.52 -51.70 40.05
C ALA A 53 -10.69 -50.26 40.58
N THR A 54 -11.95 -49.94 40.90
CA THR A 54 -12.30 -49.20 42.12
C THR A 54 -11.67 -49.87 43.35
N PRO A 55 -11.14 -49.06 44.27
CA PRO A 55 -11.77 -49.02 45.59
C PRO A 55 -12.04 -47.58 46.04
N GLU A 56 -13.31 -47.37 46.39
CA GLU A 56 -13.82 -46.52 47.46
C GLU A 56 -12.78 -45.75 48.30
N ALA A 57 -12.78 -44.42 48.16
CA ALA A 57 -12.30 -43.49 49.18
C ALA A 57 -13.22 -42.26 49.20
N ALA A 58 -13.74 -41.97 50.39
CA ALA A 58 -14.68 -40.91 50.78
C ALA A 58 -14.40 -39.51 50.20
N PRO A 59 -15.40 -38.60 50.15
CA PRO A 59 -15.17 -37.23 49.71
C PRO A 59 -14.20 -36.55 50.66
N ALA A 60 -13.01 -36.19 50.17
CA ALA A 60 -12.12 -35.31 50.91
C ALA A 60 -12.86 -33.97 51.10
N PRO A 61 -13.14 -33.55 52.37
CA PRO A 61 -13.66 -32.22 52.62
C PRO A 61 -12.58 -31.20 52.26
N GLY A 62 -13.03 -30.04 51.79
CA GLY A 62 -12.24 -29.01 51.15
C GLY A 62 -10.89 -28.71 51.80
N VAL A 63 -9.85 -28.71 50.96
CA VAL A 63 -8.54 -28.10 51.26
C VAL A 63 -8.36 -26.78 50.51
N GLU A 64 -9.44 -26.21 49.98
CA GLU A 64 -9.41 -24.93 49.25
C GLU A 64 -9.14 -23.71 50.15
N ASP A 65 -9.06 -23.88 51.48
CA ASP A 65 -8.91 -22.76 52.41
C ASP A 65 -7.78 -22.90 53.45
N ALA A 66 -6.61 -23.45 53.09
CA ALA A 66 -5.48 -23.55 54.04
C ALA A 66 -4.46 -22.38 53.99
N LEU A 67 -4.61 -21.40 53.10
CA LEU A 67 -3.85 -20.14 53.19
C LEU A 67 -4.69 -19.08 53.92
N PRO A 68 -4.16 -18.39 54.96
CA PRO A 68 -4.87 -17.28 55.58
C PRO A 68 -5.22 -16.23 54.50
N ALA A 69 -6.42 -15.64 54.57
CA ALA A 69 -6.92 -14.70 53.56
C ALA A 69 -5.91 -13.59 53.24
N ALA A 70 -5.20 -13.08 54.25
CA ALA A 70 -4.12 -12.10 54.11
C ALA A 70 -2.98 -12.58 53.19
N ALA A 71 -2.55 -13.84 53.29
CA ALA A 71 -1.52 -14.38 52.40
C ALA A 71 -1.99 -14.52 50.95
N ARG A 72 -3.30 -14.72 50.71
CA ARG A 72 -3.86 -14.73 49.35
C ARG A 72 -3.94 -13.34 48.75
N ASP A 73 -4.31 -12.35 49.54
CA ASP A 73 -4.34 -10.96 49.11
C ASP A 73 -2.93 -10.46 48.75
N GLU A 74 -1.90 -10.80 49.54
CA GLU A 74 -0.50 -10.48 49.21
C GLU A 74 -0.02 -11.15 47.91
N VAL A 75 -0.39 -12.41 47.68
CA VAL A 75 -0.07 -13.12 46.44
C VAL A 75 -0.80 -12.50 45.24
N ARG A 76 -2.08 -12.12 45.39
CA ARG A 76 -2.84 -11.43 44.34
C ARG A 76 -2.20 -10.08 43.99
N GLU A 77 -1.88 -9.27 45.00
CA GLU A 77 -1.27 -7.96 44.80
C GLU A 77 0.13 -8.08 44.15
N ARG A 78 0.89 -9.13 44.48
CA ARG A 78 2.16 -9.43 43.82
C ARG A 78 1.96 -9.85 42.37
N ALA A 79 0.95 -10.65 42.07
CA ALA A 79 0.60 -11.05 40.70
C ALA A 79 0.17 -9.84 39.86
N GLU A 80 -0.64 -8.94 40.41
CA GLU A 80 -1.04 -7.69 39.77
C GLU A 80 0.15 -6.79 39.46
N ARG A 81 1.08 -6.63 40.40
CA ARG A 81 2.34 -5.89 40.15
C ARG A 81 3.15 -6.48 39.00
N ILE A 82 3.31 -7.80 38.97
CA ILE A 82 4.03 -8.48 37.88
C ILE A 82 3.30 -8.29 36.54
N ALA A 83 1.96 -8.37 36.54
CA ALA A 83 1.16 -8.14 35.33
C ALA A 83 1.34 -6.72 34.79
N LEU A 84 1.28 -5.70 35.66
CA LEU A 84 1.52 -4.30 35.30
C LEU A 84 2.94 -4.08 34.76
N GLU A 85 3.96 -4.71 35.35
CA GLU A 85 5.34 -4.63 34.86
C GLU A 85 5.47 -5.23 33.46
N LEU A 86 4.83 -6.37 33.20
CA LEU A 86 4.82 -6.99 31.88
C LEU A 86 4.10 -6.12 30.85
N GLU A 87 2.98 -5.52 31.21
CA GLU A 87 2.24 -4.59 30.34
C GLU A 87 3.09 -3.36 30.00
N VAL A 88 3.75 -2.75 31.00
CA VAL A 88 4.66 -1.61 30.77
C VAL A 88 5.81 -2.02 29.84
N GLN A 89 6.37 -3.23 29.99
CA GLN A 89 7.39 -3.72 29.09
C GLN A 89 6.87 -3.94 27.67
N GLN A 90 5.66 -4.49 27.51
CA GLN A 90 5.01 -4.66 26.21
C GLN A 90 4.78 -3.32 25.53
N LEU A 91 4.16 -2.36 26.23
CA LEU A 91 3.92 -1.01 25.72
C LEU A 91 5.22 -0.32 25.30
N ARG A 92 6.32 -0.49 26.06
CA ARG A 92 7.64 0.05 25.69
C ARG A 92 8.17 -0.57 24.38
N ARG A 93 7.99 -1.88 24.18
CA ARG A 93 8.37 -2.54 22.91
C ARG A 93 7.52 -2.02 21.76
N ASP A 94 6.21 -1.91 21.95
CA ASP A 94 5.28 -1.44 20.93
C ASP A 94 5.56 0.01 20.52
N ILE A 95 5.83 0.89 21.49
CA ILE A 95 6.25 2.28 21.21
C ILE A 95 7.57 2.29 20.43
N GLY A 96 8.52 1.41 20.77
CA GLY A 96 9.76 1.26 20.02
C GLY A 96 9.51 0.85 18.57
N GLN A 97 8.65 -0.14 18.35
CA GLN A 97 8.28 -0.62 17.03
C GLN A 97 7.58 0.47 16.21
N LEU A 98 6.57 1.15 16.78
CA LEU A 98 5.84 2.23 16.11
C LEU A 98 6.77 3.38 15.71
N ARG A 99 7.75 3.72 16.55
CA ARG A 99 8.76 4.73 16.20
C ARG A 99 9.59 4.29 15.00
N SER A 100 10.03 3.02 14.95
CA SER A 100 10.77 2.50 13.79
C SER A 100 9.95 2.50 12.50
N GLU A 101 8.65 2.18 12.58
CA GLU A 101 7.73 2.21 11.44
C GLU A 101 7.48 3.65 10.97
N LEU A 102 7.34 4.60 11.90
CA LEU A 102 7.20 6.01 11.58
C LEU A 102 8.49 6.55 10.92
N ASP A 103 9.66 6.13 11.38
CA ASP A 103 10.93 6.51 10.78
C ASP A 103 11.15 5.88 9.40
N SER A 104 10.66 4.66 9.14
CA SER A 104 10.66 4.10 7.78
C SER A 104 9.71 4.87 6.86
N GLN A 105 8.49 5.16 7.31
CA GLN A 105 7.52 5.95 6.53
C GLN A 105 8.02 7.36 6.22
N ARG A 106 8.67 8.04 7.18
CA ARG A 106 9.29 9.35 6.93
C ARG A 106 10.38 9.30 5.87
N ARG A 107 11.19 8.23 5.86
CA ARG A 107 12.22 8.03 4.83
C ARG A 107 11.61 7.77 3.45
N GLU A 108 10.55 6.97 3.38
CA GLU A 108 9.80 6.75 2.14
C GLU A 108 9.17 8.04 1.61
N ALA A 109 8.51 8.81 2.48
CA ALA A 109 7.93 10.10 2.12
C ALA A 109 9.01 11.09 1.62
N ALA A 110 10.19 11.13 2.26
CA ALA A 110 11.29 11.96 1.81
C ALA A 110 11.81 11.53 0.44
N ARG A 111 11.93 10.21 0.17
CA ARG A 111 12.32 9.70 -1.15
C ARG A 111 11.31 10.09 -2.23
N LEU A 112 10.03 9.87 -1.98
CA LEU A 112 8.96 10.25 -2.93
C LEU A 112 8.95 11.76 -3.17
N ALA A 113 9.20 12.58 -2.14
CA ALA A 113 9.30 14.03 -2.31
C ALA A 113 10.46 14.43 -3.22
N THR A 114 11.62 13.76 -3.09
CA THR A 114 12.76 13.96 -3.99
C THR A 114 12.44 13.54 -5.42
N GLU A 115 11.86 12.34 -5.61
CA GLU A 115 11.47 11.82 -6.93
C GLU A 115 10.46 12.75 -7.63
N LEU A 116 9.47 13.26 -6.89
CA LEU A 116 8.51 14.24 -7.42
C LEU A 116 9.17 15.57 -7.78
N GLY A 117 10.20 15.98 -7.03
CA GLY A 117 11.03 17.15 -7.36
C GLY A 117 11.75 16.97 -8.69
N GLU A 118 12.43 15.83 -8.86
CA GLU A 118 13.13 15.48 -10.10
C GLU A 118 12.15 15.39 -11.29
N LEU A 119 10.99 14.76 -11.10
CA LEU A 119 9.96 14.69 -12.14
C LEU A 119 9.43 16.07 -12.50
N ARG A 120 9.24 16.96 -11.51
CA ARG A 120 8.81 18.33 -11.75
C ARG A 120 9.87 19.11 -12.53
N ASP A 121 11.14 18.94 -12.21
CA ASP A 121 12.24 19.60 -12.91
C ASP A 121 12.40 19.09 -14.34
N THR A 122 12.22 17.78 -14.57
CA THR A 122 12.21 17.21 -15.93
C THR A 122 11.04 17.72 -16.75
N VAL A 123 9.83 17.79 -16.17
CA VAL A 123 8.66 18.38 -16.83
C VAL A 123 8.87 19.87 -17.10
N ALA A 124 9.40 20.63 -16.16
CA ALA A 124 9.74 22.03 -16.36
C ALA A 124 10.80 22.22 -17.44
N GLY A 125 11.77 21.32 -17.52
CA GLY A 125 12.77 21.26 -18.58
C GLY A 125 12.13 21.01 -19.95
N VAL A 126 11.31 19.96 -20.08
CA VAL A 126 10.57 19.63 -21.31
C VAL A 126 9.63 20.77 -21.72
N GLU A 127 8.90 21.34 -20.76
CA GLU A 127 8.06 22.51 -21.00
C GLU A 127 8.89 23.70 -21.43
N ALA A 128 10.08 23.95 -20.87
CA ALA A 128 10.95 25.01 -21.34
C ALA A 128 11.37 24.77 -22.79
N THR A 129 11.80 23.56 -23.16
CA THR A 129 12.12 23.21 -24.56
C THR A 129 10.90 23.32 -25.48
N GLN A 130 9.70 22.96 -25.00
CA GLN A 130 8.45 23.03 -25.77
C GLN A 130 7.90 24.47 -25.86
N ARG A 131 8.14 25.31 -24.84
CA ARG A 131 7.79 26.74 -24.80
C ARG A 131 8.78 27.62 -25.55
N VAL A 132 9.93 27.10 -26.00
CA VAL A 132 10.82 27.83 -26.91
C VAL A 132 10.12 28.19 -28.23
N SER A 133 8.98 27.58 -28.58
CA SER A 133 7.96 28.34 -29.34
C SER A 133 6.57 27.68 -29.29
N PRO A 134 5.62 28.17 -28.46
CA PRO A 134 4.21 27.75 -28.56
C PRO A 134 3.63 27.99 -29.96
N GLN A 135 4.14 28.98 -30.69
CA GLN A 135 3.78 29.26 -32.08
C GLN A 135 4.22 28.12 -33.02
N TYR A 136 5.37 27.50 -32.75
CA TYR A 136 5.84 26.33 -33.51
C TYR A 136 4.96 25.11 -33.28
N ASN A 137 4.57 24.81 -32.03
CA ASN A 137 3.68 23.69 -31.73
C ASN A 137 2.29 23.88 -32.38
N GLU A 138 1.76 25.11 -32.37
CA GLU A 138 0.52 25.44 -33.08
C GLU A 138 0.66 25.24 -34.59
N ALA A 139 1.79 25.66 -35.17
CA ALA A 139 2.10 25.43 -36.58
C ALA A 139 2.19 23.93 -36.92
N VAL A 140 2.84 23.12 -36.07
CA VAL A 140 2.91 21.65 -36.24
C VAL A 140 1.51 21.02 -36.18
N MET A 141 0.67 21.43 -35.24
CA MET A 141 -0.70 20.90 -35.09
C MET A 141 -1.60 21.27 -36.28
N LEU A 142 -1.48 22.49 -36.80
CA LEU A 142 -2.21 22.92 -37.99
C LEU A 142 -1.70 22.18 -39.25
N ALA A 143 -0.39 22.00 -39.38
CA ALA A 143 0.18 21.23 -40.48
C ALA A 143 -0.22 19.74 -40.42
N ARG A 144 -0.30 19.12 -39.23
CA ARG A 144 -0.83 17.74 -39.04
C ARG A 144 -2.31 17.60 -39.41
N ARG A 145 -3.09 18.67 -39.27
CA ARG A 145 -4.49 18.73 -39.74
C ARG A 145 -4.62 18.93 -41.25
N GLY A 146 -3.50 19.03 -41.98
CA GLY A 146 -3.46 19.11 -43.44
C GLY A 146 -3.63 20.52 -44.02
N LEU A 147 -3.46 21.58 -43.20
CA LEU A 147 -3.50 22.95 -43.72
C LEU A 147 -2.31 23.24 -44.66
N SER A 148 -2.51 24.16 -45.62
CA SER A 148 -1.43 24.60 -46.52
C SER A 148 -0.38 25.43 -45.78
N ALA A 149 0.83 25.50 -46.33
CA ALA A 149 1.91 26.28 -45.74
C ALA A 149 1.56 27.77 -45.65
N GLU A 150 0.81 28.32 -46.62
CA GLU A 150 0.36 29.72 -46.53
C GLU A 150 -0.65 29.93 -45.39
N ALA A 151 -1.62 29.03 -45.22
CA ALA A 151 -2.64 29.15 -44.18
C ALA A 151 -2.06 28.98 -42.76
N VAL A 152 -1.02 28.17 -42.60
CA VAL A 152 -0.28 28.02 -41.33
C VAL A 152 0.55 29.28 -41.04
N ALA A 153 1.25 29.81 -42.05
CA ALA A 153 2.05 31.03 -41.94
C ALA A 153 1.20 32.23 -41.50
N GLU A 154 0.02 32.41 -42.11
CA GLU A 154 -0.90 33.49 -41.78
C GLU A 154 -1.47 33.37 -40.36
N ARG A 155 -1.85 32.17 -39.92
CA ARG A 155 -2.43 31.94 -38.58
C ARG A 155 -1.40 32.04 -37.46
N CYS A 156 -0.19 31.56 -37.68
CA CYS A 156 0.86 31.52 -36.66
C CYS A 156 1.77 32.75 -36.70
N GLY A 157 1.63 33.64 -37.70
CA GLY A 157 2.47 34.83 -37.86
C GLY A 157 3.92 34.52 -38.22
N ILE A 158 4.18 33.38 -38.87
CA ILE A 158 5.52 32.89 -39.25
C ILE A 158 5.72 32.97 -40.77
N SER A 159 6.94 32.78 -41.25
CA SER A 159 7.20 32.83 -42.70
C SER A 159 6.65 31.59 -43.44
N VAL A 160 6.27 31.76 -44.71
CA VAL A 160 5.79 30.64 -45.55
C VAL A 160 6.87 29.57 -45.71
N ALA A 161 8.15 29.95 -45.75
CA ALA A 161 9.27 29.01 -45.80
C ALA A 161 9.38 28.17 -44.52
N GLU A 162 9.15 28.77 -43.36
CA GLU A 162 9.16 28.09 -42.06
C GLU A 162 7.96 27.13 -41.92
N ALA A 163 6.77 27.56 -42.36
CA ALA A 163 5.59 26.68 -42.41
C ALA A 163 5.76 25.50 -43.38
N ALA A 164 6.41 25.72 -44.53
CA ALA A 164 6.73 24.67 -45.47
C ALA A 164 7.74 23.65 -44.90
N LEU A 165 8.73 24.13 -44.15
CA LEU A 165 9.68 23.29 -43.43
C LEU A 165 8.97 22.38 -42.41
N VAL A 166 8.10 22.94 -41.57
CA VAL A 166 7.29 22.18 -40.59
C VAL A 166 6.50 21.05 -41.27
N ARG A 167 5.86 21.35 -42.41
CA ARG A 167 5.09 20.37 -43.17
C ARG A 167 5.96 19.24 -43.73
N SER A 168 7.17 19.57 -44.20
CA SER A 168 8.13 18.56 -44.68
C SER A 168 8.63 17.65 -43.56
N MET A 169 8.86 18.18 -42.36
CA MET A 169 9.23 17.38 -41.19
C MET A 169 8.14 16.37 -40.81
N ILE A 170 6.86 16.79 -40.79
CA ILE A 170 5.73 15.90 -40.47
C ILE A 170 5.57 14.79 -41.51
N GLN A 171 5.75 15.10 -42.80
CA GLN A 171 5.71 14.08 -43.86
C GLN A 171 6.84 13.06 -43.69
N ARG A 172 8.04 13.52 -43.29
CA ARG A 172 9.18 12.66 -43.02
C ARG A 172 9.00 11.80 -41.77
N GLU A 173 8.39 12.34 -40.72
CA GLU A 173 8.02 11.60 -39.50
C GLU A 173 7.00 10.50 -39.79
N GLY A 174 6.00 10.77 -40.64
CA GLY A 174 5.00 9.79 -41.06
C GLY A 174 5.63 8.63 -41.84
N GLN A 175 6.53 8.94 -42.77
CA GLN A 175 7.26 7.93 -43.57
C GLN A 175 8.20 7.07 -42.71
N GLN A 176 8.87 7.66 -41.72
CA GLN A 176 9.77 6.91 -40.82
C GLN A 176 9.02 5.94 -39.88
N GLY A 177 7.74 6.15 -39.61
CA GLY A 177 6.91 5.24 -38.82
C GLY A 177 6.28 4.10 -39.62
N GLU A 178 6.27 4.18 -40.96
CA GLU A 178 5.76 3.13 -41.84
C GLU A 178 6.85 2.11 -42.23
N ASP A 179 8.12 2.50 -42.16
CA ASP A 179 9.29 1.67 -42.49
C ASP A 179 9.91 0.95 -41.27
N ALA A 180 9.30 1.05 -40.08
CA ALA A 180 9.76 0.47 -38.81
C ALA A 180 8.80 -0.60 -38.27
#